data_AF-D3S7D8-F1
#
_entry.id   AF-D3S7D8-F1
#
_cell.length_a   1.000
_cell.length_b   1.000
_cell.length_c   1.000
_cell.angle_alpha   90.00
_cell.angle_beta   90.00
_cell.angle_gamma   90.00
#
_symmetry.space_group_name_H-M   'P 1'
#
loop_
_entity.id
_entity.type
_entity.pdbx_description
1 polymer ?
#
loop_
_entity_poly.entity_id
_entity_poly.type
_entity_poly.pdbx_seq_one_letter_code
_entity_poly.pdbx_strand_id
1 'polypeptide(L)'
;MVEEDKEILIKLKKIREIRRKRILIGSFLVSTSIIMSEISVFVFTGVFEVDISVGLLLLFISLIFLFIGLYLIIHLPPIAID
;
A
#
# COMPACT_ATOMS: atom_id res chain seq x y z
N MET A 1 -8.84 -22.43 -31.51
CA MET A 1 -9.96 -21.97 -30.66
C MET A 1 -9.80 -22.46 -29.21
N VAL A 2 -9.85 -23.75 -28.89
CA VAL A 2 -9.78 -24.21 -27.47
C VAL A 2 -8.43 -23.97 -26.77
N GLU A 3 -7.31 -24.00 -27.49
CA GLU A 3 -5.97 -23.75 -26.92
C GLU A 3 -5.68 -22.26 -26.67
N GLU A 4 -6.18 -21.39 -27.53
CA GLU A 4 -5.99 -19.95 -27.49
C GLU A 4 -6.74 -19.33 -26.30
N ASP A 5 -7.98 -19.79 -26.05
CA ASP A 5 -8.77 -19.40 -24.88
C ASP A 5 -8.10 -19.79 -23.55
N LYS A 6 -7.45 -20.97 -23.51
CA LYS A 6 -6.71 -21.43 -22.32
C LYS A 6 -5.49 -20.56 -22.05
N GLU A 7 -4.77 -20.13 -23.09
CA GLU A 7 -3.59 -19.29 -22.93
C GLU A 7 -3.95 -17.89 -22.40
N ILE A 8 -5.04 -17.31 -22.91
CA ILE A 8 -5.59 -16.03 -22.45
C ILE A 8 -5.99 -16.14 -20.96
N LEU A 9 -6.69 -17.20 -20.57
CA LEU A 9 -7.09 -17.44 -19.18
C LEU A 9 -5.88 -17.51 -18.21
N ILE A 10 -4.78 -18.15 -18.64
CA ILE A 10 -3.56 -18.24 -17.82
C ILE A 10 -2.92 -16.86 -17.64
N LYS A 11 -2.84 -16.04 -18.71
CA LYS A 11 -2.30 -14.68 -18.64
C LYS A 11 -3.14 -13.79 -17.72
N LEU A 12 -4.47 -13.84 -17.85
CA LEU A 12 -5.39 -13.09 -16.98
C LEU A 12 -5.28 -13.51 -15.51
N LYS A 13 -5.12 -14.80 -15.22
CA LYS A 13 -4.92 -15.29 -13.84
C LYS A 13 -3.63 -14.76 -13.23
N LYS A 14 -2.51 -14.79 -13.98
CA LYS A 14 -1.23 -14.23 -13.53
C LYS A 14 -1.33 -12.72 -13.23
N ILE A 15 -1.98 -11.95 -14.11
CA ILE A 15 -2.20 -10.51 -13.91
C ILE A 15 -3.03 -10.27 -12.64
N ARG A 16 -4.09 -11.05 -12.44
CA ARG A 16 -4.94 -10.97 -11.24
C ARG A 16 -4.18 -11.27 -9.96
N GLU A 17 -3.32 -12.29 -9.95
CA GLU A 17 -2.53 -12.65 -8.78
C GLU A 17 -1.49 -11.57 -8.43
N ILE A 18 -0.79 -11.03 -9.43
CA ILE A 18 0.15 -9.91 -9.23
C ILE A 18 -0.58 -8.69 -8.68
N ARG A 19 -1.76 -8.37 -9.24
CA ARG A 19 -2.62 -7.28 -8.75
C ARG A 19 -3.03 -7.50 -7.30
N ARG A 20 -3.48 -8.70 -6.94
CA ARG A 20 -3.88 -9.03 -5.57
C ARG A 20 -2.73 -8.86 -4.57
N LYS A 21 -1.52 -9.32 -4.92
CA LYS A 21 -0.33 -9.15 -4.07
C LYS A 21 0.02 -7.68 -3.87
N ARG A 22 -0.01 -6.86 -4.93
CA ARG A 22 0.25 -5.42 -4.83
C ARG A 22 -0.77 -4.70 -3.95
N ILE A 23 -2.07 -4.98 -4.14
CA ILE A 23 -3.13 -4.40 -3.31
C ILE A 23 -2.95 -4.79 -1.84
N LEU A 24 -2.60 -6.06 -1.56
CA LEU A 24 -2.38 -6.52 -0.20
C LEU A 24 -1.23 -5.74 0.47
N ILE A 25 -0.08 -5.66 -0.19
CA ILE A 25 1.08 -4.90 0.33
C ILE A 25 0.73 -3.42 0.48
N GLY A 26 0.07 -2.84 -0.52
CA GLY A 26 -0.35 -1.44 -0.49
C GLY A 26 -1.29 -1.15 0.68
N SER A 27 -2.30 -1.99 0.88
CA SER A 27 -3.25 -1.86 2.00
C SER A 27 -2.58 -1.98 3.36
N PHE A 28 -1.59 -2.87 3.49
CA PHE A 28 -0.80 -3.02 4.70
C PHE A 28 0.05 -1.77 5.00
N LEU A 29 0.66 -1.17 3.98
CA LEU A 29 1.44 0.06 4.15
C LEU A 29 0.54 1.25 4.53
N VAL A 30 -0.63 1.38 3.89
CA VAL A 30 -1.61 2.43 4.22
C VAL A 30 -2.11 2.27 5.65
N SER A 31 -2.49 1.06 6.09
CA SER A 31 -2.95 0.84 7.47
C SER A 31 -1.85 1.14 8.49
N THR A 32 -0.62 0.70 8.22
CA THR A 32 0.54 0.99 9.07
C THR A 32 0.81 2.50 9.17
N SER A 33 0.69 3.23 8.06
CA SER A 33 0.81 4.69 8.05
C SER A 33 -0.25 5.36 8.92
N ILE A 34 -1.50 4.91 8.87
CA ILE A 34 -2.59 5.49 9.67
C ILE A 34 -2.27 5.31 11.16
N ILE A 35 -1.91 4.09 11.57
CA ILE A 35 -1.55 3.79 12.96
C ILE A 35 -0.36 4.64 13.43
N MET A 36 0.70 4.74 12.63
CA MET A 36 1.85 5.60 12.96
C MET A 36 1.46 7.07 13.09
N SER A 37 0.56 7.56 12.23
CA SER A 37 0.10 8.95 12.29
C SER A 37 -0.70 9.21 13.58
N GLU A 38 -1.55 8.27 14.00
CA GLU A 38 -2.28 8.36 15.27
C GLU A 38 -1.32 8.35 16.48
N ILE A 39 -0.31 7.48 16.47
CA ILE A 39 0.72 7.45 17.52
C ILE A 39 1.47 8.79 17.58
N SER A 40 1.81 9.36 16.42
CA SER A 40 2.44 10.69 16.36
C SER A 40 1.55 11.77 16.97
N VAL A 41 0.24 11.72 16.74
CA VAL A 41 -0.71 12.66 17.34
C VAL A 41 -0.70 12.52 18.86
N PHE A 42 -0.70 11.29 19.39
CA PHE A 42 -0.62 11.06 20.84
C PHE A 42 0.65 11.62 21.48
N VAL A 43 1.79 11.55 20.77
CA VAL A 43 3.04 12.21 21.21
C VAL A 43 2.85 13.73 21.25
N PHE A 44 2.28 14.34 20.21
CA PHE A 44 2.07 15.79 20.18
C PHE A 44 1.06 16.31 21.20
N THR A 45 0.04 15.52 21.54
CA THR A 45 -0.93 15.86 22.59
C THR A 45 -0.39 15.64 24.00
N GLY A 46 0.84 15.12 24.14
CA GLY A 46 1.47 14.85 25.44
C GLY A 46 0.88 13.63 26.17
N VAL A 47 0.19 12.74 25.46
CA VAL A 47 -0.31 11.46 26.03
C VAL A 47 0.87 10.51 26.27
N PHE A 48 1.84 10.52 25.36
CA PHE A 48 3.12 9.86 25.54
C PHE A 48 4.17 10.90 25.92
N GLU A 49 4.84 10.70 27.06
CA GLU A 49 5.96 11.53 27.53
C GLU A 49 7.24 11.20 26.76
N VAL A 50 7.23 11.48 25.46
CA VAL A 50 8.37 11.28 24.54
C VAL A 50 8.66 12.62 23.86
N ASP A 51 9.92 12.81 23.45
CA ASP A 51 10.31 14.02 22.74
C ASP A 51 9.48 14.21 21.46
N ILE A 52 9.07 15.47 21.23
CA ILE A 52 8.32 15.92 20.05
C ILE A 52 9.06 15.56 18.75
N SER A 53 10.39 15.55 18.80
CA SER A 53 11.23 15.12 17.67
C SER A 53 10.91 13.70 17.19
N VAL A 54 10.57 12.78 18.11
CA VAL A 54 10.18 11.40 17.79
C VAL A 54 8.82 11.37 17.08
N GLY A 55 7.86 12.18 17.54
CA GLY A 55 6.57 12.32 16.86
C GLY A 55 6.74 12.82 15.42
N LEU A 56 7.54 13.88 15.23
CA LEU A 56 7.88 14.41 13.90
C LEU A 56 8.48 13.34 12.97
N LEU A 57 9.45 12.57 13.46
CA LEU A 57 10.05 11.46 12.70
C LEU A 57 9.01 10.40 12.33
N LEU A 58 8.16 10.01 13.28
CA LEU A 58 7.09 9.03 13.02
C LEU A 58 6.13 9.51 11.92
N LEU A 59 5.77 10.80 11.94
CA LEU A 59 4.90 11.41 10.96
C LEU A 59 5.53 11.45 9.56
N PHE A 60 6.83 11.73 9.46
CA PHE A 60 7.54 11.67 8.18
C PHE A 60 7.59 10.25 7.62
N ILE A 61 7.85 9.25 8.47
CA ILE A 61 7.88 7.84 8.04
C ILE A 61 6.47 7.39 7.62
N SER A 62 5.44 7.80 8.35
CA SER A 62 4.06 7.46 8.00
C SER A 62 3.68 8.01 6.62
N LEU A 63 4.00 9.27 6.33
CA LEU A 63 3.81 9.89 5.02
C LEU A 63 4.45 9.08 3.88
N ILE A 64 5.70 8.62 4.05
CA ILE A 64 6.38 7.78 3.06
C ILE A 64 5.61 6.47 2.84
N PHE A 65 5.18 5.82 3.92
CA PHE A 65 4.42 4.57 3.84
C PHE A 65 3.07 4.79 3.16
N LEU A 66 2.40 5.92 3.42
CA LEU A 66 1.15 6.29 2.76
C LEU A 66 1.34 6.43 1.25
N PHE A 67 2.35 7.19 0.82
CA PHE A 67 2.60 7.42 -0.61
C PHE A 67 2.92 6.12 -1.35
N ILE A 68 3.80 5.28 -0.78
CA ILE A 68 4.14 3.98 -1.38
C ILE A 68 2.91 3.06 -1.39
N GLY A 69 2.16 3.01 -0.30
CA GLY A 69 0.96 2.19 -0.17
C GLY A 69 -0.10 2.57 -1.19
N LEU A 70 -0.40 3.86 -1.34
CA LEU A 70 -1.33 4.39 -2.34
C LEU A 70 -0.84 4.14 -3.76
N TYR A 71 0.46 4.33 -4.04
CA TYR A 71 1.03 4.03 -5.34
C TYR A 71 0.81 2.57 -5.76
N LEU A 72 1.02 1.62 -4.83
CA LEU A 72 0.81 0.20 -5.10
C LEU A 72 -0.66 -0.17 -5.35
N ILE A 73 -1.61 0.58 -4.78
CA ILE A 73 -3.05 0.36 -4.96
C ILE A 73 -3.56 1.00 -6.25
N ILE A 74 -3.16 2.24 -6.53
CA ILE A 74 -3.76 3.09 -7.58
C ILE A 74 -3.13 2.83 -8.95
N HIS A 75 -1.83 2.58 -9.03
CA HIS A 75 -1.15 2.35 -10.30
C HIS A 75 -1.36 0.91 -10.78
N LEU A 76 -2.53 0.65 -11.36
CA LEU A 76 -2.85 -0.58 -12.06
C LEU A 76 -2.16 -0.59 -13.43
N PRO A 77 -1.40 -1.65 -13.78
CA PRO A 77 -0.99 -1.83 -15.17
C PRO A 77 -2.24 -2.04 -16.04
N PRO A 78 -2.36 -1.35 -17.18
CA PRO A 78 -3.48 -1.54 -18.10
C PRO A 78 -3.49 -3.00 -18.55
N ILE A 79 -4.68 -3.59 -18.61
CA ILE A 79 -4.86 -4.91 -19.22
C ILE A 79 -4.71 -4.66 -20.72
N ALA A 80 -3.49 -4.77 -21.23
CA ALA A 80 -3.25 -4.84 -22.66
C ALA A 80 -3.81 -6.18 -23.13
N ILE A 81 -4.96 -6.10 -23.78
CA ILE A 81 -5.54 -7.18 -24.57
C ILE A 81 -5.07 -6.85 -25.99
N ASP A 82 -3.95 -7.44 -26.42
CA ASP A 82 -3.66 -7.60 -27.84
C ASP A 82 -4.34 -8.89 -28.33
#